data_AF-A0A662BQD8-F1
#
_entry.id   AF-A0A662BQD8-F1
#
_cell.length_a   1.000
_cell.length_b   1.000
_cell.length_c   1.000
_cell.angle_alpha   90.00
_cell.angle_beta   90.00
_cell.angle_gamma   90.00
#
_symmetry.space_group_name_H-M   'P 1'
#
loop_
_entity.id
_entity.type
_entity.pdbx_description
1 polymer ?
#
loop_
_entity_poly.entity_id
_entity_poly.type
_entity_poly.pdbx_seq_one_letter_code
_entity_poly.pdbx_strand_id
1 'polypeptide(L)'
;MQYSKKSAFHTSLTKFNSIVIIFILSNCNLLAQKEYPQNYFRSPIDFKILISGNFGELRPNHFHTGLDILTENRVGKNIYAIADGYISRINVSSGGYGNALYITHPNGYVSVYAHLKSFKKELEYYLDSVQHAKQQFEMNL
;
A
#
# COMPACT_ATOMS: atom_id res chain seq x y z
N MET A 1 69.63 -40.59 13.35
CA MET A 1 69.18 -40.62 11.94
C MET A 1 67.65 -40.54 11.93
N GLN A 2 67.15 -39.36 11.52
CA GLN A 2 65.80 -39.03 10.99
C GLN A 2 65.13 -40.19 10.21
N TYR A 3 63.83 -40.46 10.10
CA TYR A 3 62.49 -39.80 10.19
C TYR A 3 61.48 -40.93 10.59
N SER A 4 60.19 -40.79 10.94
CA SER A 4 59.13 -39.90 10.44
C SER A 4 57.93 -39.95 11.40
N LYS A 5 57.39 -38.78 11.78
CA LYS A 5 56.12 -38.67 12.50
C LYS A 5 54.97 -38.96 11.54
N LYS A 6 54.06 -39.87 11.90
CA LYS A 6 52.76 -40.01 11.24
C LYS A 6 51.97 -38.71 11.46
N SER A 7 51.73 -37.97 10.37
CA SER A 7 50.82 -36.83 10.37
C SER A 7 49.39 -37.35 10.49
N ALA A 8 48.77 -37.17 11.65
CA ALA A 8 47.34 -37.35 11.81
C ALA A 8 46.64 -36.14 11.18
N PHE A 9 46.01 -36.35 10.03
CA PHE A 9 45.07 -35.40 9.45
C PHE A 9 43.86 -35.26 10.40
N HIS A 10 43.91 -34.27 11.29
CA HIS A 10 42.71 -33.75 11.94
C HIS A 10 41.98 -32.84 10.95
N THR A 11 41.17 -33.44 10.08
CA THR A 11 40.17 -32.68 9.34
C THR A 11 39.16 -32.16 10.36
N SER A 12 39.10 -30.84 10.55
CA SER A 12 38.30 -30.25 11.61
C SER A 12 36.81 -30.50 11.36
N LEU A 13 36.18 -31.25 12.28
CA LEU A 13 34.75 -31.57 12.28
C LEU A 13 33.86 -30.30 12.39
N THR A 14 34.47 -29.13 12.59
CA THR A 14 33.81 -27.84 12.80
C THR A 14 33.41 -27.12 11.51
N LYS A 15 33.99 -27.44 10.34
CA LYS A 15 33.65 -26.75 9.08
C LYS A 15 32.37 -27.26 8.41
N PHE A 16 32.00 -28.53 8.63
CA PHE A 16 30.80 -29.12 8.04
C PHE A 16 29.50 -28.61 8.68
N ASN A 17 29.54 -28.30 9.98
CA ASN A 17 28.39 -27.78 10.73
C ASN A 17 27.99 -26.37 10.30
N SER A 18 28.94 -25.50 9.92
CA SER A 18 28.62 -24.12 9.54
C SER A 18 27.84 -24.03 8.21
N ILE A 19 28.12 -24.91 7.25
CA ILE A 19 27.43 -24.91 5.94
C ILE A 19 25.98 -25.39 6.10
N VAL A 20 25.74 -26.42 6.91
CA VAL A 20 24.38 -26.91 7.20
C VAL A 20 23.57 -25.84 7.93
N ILE A 21 24.17 -25.13 8.88
CA ILE A 21 23.51 -24.02 9.60
C ILE A 21 23.16 -22.87 8.64
N ILE A 22 24.06 -22.48 7.74
CA ILE A 22 23.79 -21.46 6.72
C ILE A 22 22.64 -21.91 5.80
N PHE A 23 22.65 -23.18 5.36
CA PHE A 23 21.61 -23.73 4.50
C PHE A 23 20.23 -23.77 5.20
N ILE A 24 20.18 -24.12 6.48
CA ILE A 24 18.96 -24.09 7.29
C ILE A 24 18.47 -22.65 7.47
N LEU A 25 19.36 -21.70 7.77
CA LEU A 25 19.01 -20.28 7.96
C LEU A 25 18.54 -19.61 6.65
N SER A 26 19.05 -20.00 5.49
CA SER A 26 18.61 -19.47 4.19
C SER A 26 17.17 -19.85 3.84
N ASN A 27 16.65 -20.98 4.33
CA ASN A 27 15.29 -21.45 4.03
C ASN A 27 14.20 -20.82 4.92
N CYS A 28 14.57 -20.21 6.07
CA CYS A 28 13.59 -19.59 6.98
C CYS A 28 12.96 -18.29 6.43
N ASN A 29 13.58 -17.64 5.43
CA ASN A 29 13.10 -16.35 4.90
C ASN A 29 11.89 -16.46 3.95
N LEU A 30 11.49 -17.66 3.52
CA LEU A 30 10.40 -17.83 2.55
C LEU A 30 8.99 -17.72 3.17
N LEU A 31 8.83 -17.99 4.47
CA LEU A 31 7.51 -18.03 5.11
C LEU A 31 7.01 -16.66 5.63
N ALA A 32 7.82 -15.60 5.53
CA ALA A 32 7.46 -14.27 6.01
C ALA A 32 6.76 -13.39 4.95
N GLN A 33 6.72 -13.84 3.69
CA GLN A 33 6.10 -13.08 2.61
C GLN A 33 4.60 -13.33 2.62
N LYS A 34 3.82 -12.34 3.06
CA LYS A 34 2.37 -12.38 2.94
C LYS A 34 2.02 -12.34 1.45
N GLU A 35 1.32 -13.36 0.95
CA GLU A 35 0.77 -13.32 -0.39
C GLU A 35 -0.20 -12.15 -0.51
N TYR A 36 -0.05 -11.35 -1.56
CA TYR A 36 -0.95 -10.26 -1.89
C TYR A 36 -1.76 -10.63 -3.13
N PRO A 37 -3.03 -10.19 -3.22
CA PRO A 37 -3.91 -10.61 -4.29
C PRO A 37 -3.48 -9.98 -5.62
N GLN A 38 -3.11 -10.81 -6.60
CA GLN A 38 -2.60 -10.35 -7.91
C GLN A 38 -3.70 -9.82 -8.83
N ASN A 39 -4.88 -10.46 -8.82
CA ASN A 39 -5.94 -10.22 -9.81
C ASN A 39 -7.24 -9.72 -9.18
N TYR A 40 -7.20 -9.28 -7.93
CA TYR A 40 -8.40 -8.80 -7.23
C TYR A 40 -8.68 -7.32 -7.54
N PHE A 41 -7.62 -6.53 -7.77
CA PHE A 41 -7.73 -5.09 -7.97
C PHE A 41 -7.60 -4.71 -9.45
N ARG A 42 -8.52 -3.88 -9.95
CA ARG A 42 -8.42 -3.19 -11.24
C ARG A 42 -7.77 -1.82 -11.10
N SER A 43 -7.37 -1.24 -12.23
CA SER A 43 -6.89 0.15 -12.29
C SER A 43 -7.95 1.13 -11.77
N PRO A 44 -7.60 2.13 -10.95
CA PRO A 44 -8.56 3.15 -10.49
C PRO A 44 -8.96 4.15 -11.59
N ILE A 45 -8.32 4.08 -12.75
CA ILE A 45 -8.51 4.98 -13.90
C ILE A 45 -8.63 4.18 -15.21
N ASP A 46 -9.19 4.81 -16.25
CA ASP A 46 -9.36 4.25 -17.60
C ASP A 46 -8.37 4.80 -18.63
N PHE A 47 -7.39 5.60 -18.19
CA PHE A 47 -6.31 6.15 -19.02
C PHE A 47 -4.94 5.67 -18.53
N LYS A 48 -3.87 6.07 -19.24
CA LYS A 48 -2.50 5.64 -18.90
C LYS A 48 -2.09 6.18 -17.52
N ILE A 49 -1.64 5.28 -16.64
CA ILE A 49 -1.07 5.66 -15.35
C ILE A 49 0.28 6.34 -15.58
N LEU A 50 0.38 7.60 -15.19
CA LEU A 50 1.62 8.35 -15.06
C LEU A 50 1.70 8.88 -13.64
N ILE A 51 2.81 8.62 -12.96
CA ILE A 51 2.98 8.96 -11.53
C ILE A 51 3.69 10.30 -11.40
N SER A 52 3.15 11.19 -10.56
CA SER A 52 3.78 12.44 -10.14
C SER A 52 4.30 12.41 -8.70
N GLY A 53 3.91 11.42 -7.91
CA GLY A 53 4.35 11.25 -6.52
C GLY A 53 4.27 9.80 -6.09
N ASN A 54 5.33 9.29 -5.46
CA ASN A 54 5.47 7.87 -5.16
C ASN A 54 5.14 7.54 -3.71
N PHE A 55 4.81 6.27 -3.43
CA PHE A 55 4.63 5.79 -2.07
C PHE A 55 5.98 5.83 -1.33
N GLY A 56 5.96 6.34 -0.09
CA GLY A 56 7.15 6.49 0.75
C GLY A 56 8.04 7.68 0.37
N GLU A 57 7.63 8.54 -0.56
CA GLU A 57 8.38 9.74 -0.92
C GLU A 57 8.49 10.69 0.29
N LEU A 58 9.71 11.17 0.60
CA LEU A 58 9.93 12.13 1.68
C LEU A 58 9.44 13.52 1.27
N ARG A 59 8.47 14.06 2.02
CA ARG A 59 8.00 15.45 1.94
C ARG A 59 8.45 16.21 3.18
N PRO A 60 8.49 17.55 3.17
CA PRO A 60 9.04 18.33 4.29
C PRO A 60 8.51 17.95 5.68
N ASN A 61 7.25 17.51 5.76
CA ASN A 61 6.57 17.26 7.03
C ASN A 61 6.11 15.81 7.23
N HIS A 62 6.29 14.89 6.26
CA HIS A 62 5.83 13.49 6.35
C HIS A 62 6.34 12.63 5.18
N PHE A 63 6.18 11.31 5.28
CA PHE A 63 6.29 10.39 4.13
C PHE A 63 4.96 10.31 3.39
N HIS A 64 5.00 10.35 2.07
CA HIS A 64 3.82 10.22 1.22
C HIS A 64 3.23 8.80 1.31
N THR A 65 1.98 8.69 1.75
CA THR A 65 1.33 7.41 2.04
C THR A 65 0.53 6.82 0.87
N GLY A 66 0.65 7.40 -0.33
CA GLY A 66 -0.12 7.01 -1.51
C GLY A 66 0.66 7.14 -2.81
N LEU A 67 -0.06 7.02 -3.93
CA LEU A 67 0.46 7.26 -5.27
C LEU A 67 -0.32 8.42 -5.89
N ASP A 68 0.40 9.44 -6.36
CA ASP A 68 -0.21 10.56 -7.07
C ASP A 68 -0.18 10.26 -8.58
N ILE A 69 -1.36 10.15 -9.18
CA ILE A 69 -1.55 9.85 -10.60
C ILE A 69 -1.90 11.15 -11.34
N LEU A 70 -1.14 11.47 -12.39
CA LEU A 70 -1.42 12.59 -13.27
C LEU A 70 -2.72 12.39 -14.05
N THR A 71 -3.57 13.40 -14.08
CA THR A 71 -4.89 13.35 -14.74
C THR A 71 -4.87 13.90 -16.17
N GLU A 72 -3.74 13.78 -16.88
CA GLU A 72 -3.51 14.37 -18.21
C GLU A 72 -3.85 15.89 -18.25
N ASN A 73 -3.49 16.61 -17.19
CA ASN A 73 -3.76 18.04 -17.00
C ASN A 73 -5.25 18.44 -17.04
N ARG A 74 -6.16 17.52 -16.69
CA ARG A 74 -7.60 17.79 -16.61
C ARG A 74 -8.17 17.47 -15.24
N VAL A 75 -9.12 18.29 -14.78
CA VAL A 75 -9.83 18.09 -13.51
C VAL A 75 -11.19 17.45 -13.77
N GLY A 76 -11.65 16.58 -12.86
CA GLY A 76 -12.96 15.92 -12.96
C GLY A 76 -12.98 14.70 -13.86
N LYS A 77 -11.83 14.03 -14.03
CA LYS A 77 -11.79 12.69 -14.64
C LYS A 77 -12.46 11.67 -13.72
N ASN A 78 -13.06 10.65 -14.33
CA ASN A 78 -13.68 9.56 -13.58
C ASN A 78 -12.61 8.77 -12.82
N ILE A 79 -12.88 8.57 -11.54
CA ILE A 79 -12.12 7.67 -10.67
C ILE A 79 -13.03 6.53 -10.29
N TYR A 80 -12.51 5.32 -10.34
CA TYR A 80 -13.27 4.11 -10.16
C TYR A 80 -12.73 3.31 -8.97
N ALA A 81 -13.63 2.61 -8.29
CA ALA A 81 -13.24 1.65 -7.26
C ALA A 81 -12.29 0.59 -7.85
N ILE A 82 -11.27 0.21 -7.09
CA ILE A 82 -10.28 -0.80 -7.50
C ILE A 82 -10.83 -2.22 -7.31
N ALA A 83 -11.84 -2.40 -6.47
CA ALA A 83 -12.56 -3.65 -6.27
C ALA A 83 -13.90 -3.38 -5.59
N ASP A 84 -14.75 -4.41 -5.52
CA ASP A 84 -16.02 -4.36 -4.78
C ASP A 84 -15.79 -4.07 -3.29
N GLY A 85 -16.74 -3.40 -2.67
CA GLY A 85 -16.67 -3.04 -1.25
C GLY A 85 -17.79 -2.09 -0.87
N TYR A 86 -17.64 -1.48 0.31
CA TYR A 86 -18.54 -0.46 0.79
C TYR A 86 -17.77 0.79 1.20
N ILE A 87 -18.41 1.95 1.08
CA ILE A 87 -17.85 3.21 1.57
C ILE A 87 -17.81 3.15 3.09
N SER A 88 -16.62 3.05 3.65
CA SER A 88 -16.40 2.91 5.08
C SER A 88 -16.11 4.23 5.77
N ARG A 89 -15.74 5.27 5.00
CA ARG A 89 -15.52 6.62 5.50
C ARG A 89 -15.63 7.66 4.39
N ILE A 90 -16.21 8.80 4.70
CA ILE A 90 -16.22 10.00 3.85
C ILE A 90 -15.51 11.11 4.61
N ASN A 91 -14.48 11.70 4.01
CA ASN A 91 -13.77 12.83 4.58
C ASN A 91 -13.88 14.04 3.64
N VAL A 92 -14.27 15.18 4.18
CA VAL A 92 -14.35 16.46 3.49
C VAL A 92 -13.65 17.48 4.38
N SER A 93 -12.56 18.05 3.88
CA SER A 93 -11.80 19.07 4.59
C SER A 93 -11.26 20.11 3.61
N SER A 94 -11.00 21.32 4.12
CA SER A 94 -10.29 22.36 3.39
C SER A 94 -8.80 22.08 3.22
N GLY A 95 -8.24 21.11 3.98
CA GLY A 95 -6.84 20.71 3.93
C GLY A 95 -6.63 19.20 3.78
N GLY A 96 -5.36 18.78 3.87
CA GLY A 96 -4.99 17.37 3.76
C GLY A 96 -5.43 16.76 2.43
N TYR A 97 -6.18 15.66 2.49
CA TYR A 97 -6.72 14.98 1.31
C TYR A 97 -7.88 15.70 0.62
N GLY A 98 -8.45 16.77 1.21
CA GLY A 98 -9.63 17.42 0.67
C GLY A 98 -10.86 16.51 0.74
N ASN A 99 -11.56 16.36 -0.38
CA ASN A 99 -12.58 15.32 -0.55
C ASN A 99 -11.91 13.96 -0.73
N ALA A 100 -12.15 13.07 0.23
CA ALA A 100 -11.62 11.72 0.19
C ALA A 100 -12.67 10.66 0.51
N LEU A 101 -12.58 9.55 -0.21
CA LEU A 101 -13.45 8.39 -0.04
C LEU A 101 -12.62 7.16 0.35
N TYR A 102 -13.06 6.45 1.38
CA TYR A 102 -12.45 5.19 1.81
C TYR A 102 -13.41 4.05 1.49
N ILE A 103 -12.91 3.02 0.83
CA ILE A 103 -13.68 1.81 0.52
C ILE A 103 -13.03 0.62 1.21
N THR A 104 -13.79 -0.04 2.09
CA THR A 104 -13.38 -1.30 2.70
C THR A 104 -13.81 -2.45 1.81
N HIS A 105 -12.85 -3.31 1.47
CA HIS A 105 -13.04 -4.45 0.57
C HIS A 105 -13.21 -5.75 1.36
N PRO A 106 -14.00 -6.72 0.86
CA PRO A 106 -14.20 -8.03 1.51
C PRO A 106 -12.92 -8.80 1.85
N ASN A 107 -11.82 -8.56 1.12
CA ASN A 107 -10.54 -9.20 1.38
C ASN A 107 -9.71 -8.54 2.50
N GLY A 108 -10.29 -7.58 3.24
CA GLY A 108 -9.65 -6.91 4.38
C GLY A 108 -8.76 -5.72 4.02
N TYR A 109 -8.67 -5.35 2.74
CA TYR A 109 -7.96 -4.15 2.29
C TYR A 109 -8.88 -2.92 2.30
N VAL A 110 -8.28 -1.74 2.41
CA VAL A 110 -8.95 -0.45 2.27
C VAL A 110 -8.27 0.34 1.17
N SER A 111 -9.05 0.85 0.22
CA SER A 111 -8.58 1.83 -0.76
C SER A 111 -9.01 3.24 -0.36
N VAL A 112 -8.17 4.22 -0.69
CA VAL A 112 -8.41 5.64 -0.39
C VAL A 112 -8.26 6.44 -1.67
N TYR A 113 -9.27 7.26 -1.96
CA TYR A 113 -9.31 8.14 -3.13
C TYR A 113 -9.34 9.57 -2.63
N ALA A 114 -8.23 10.30 -2.77
CA ALA A 114 -8.07 11.66 -2.27
C ALA A 114 -8.15 12.71 -3.39
N HIS A 115 -8.27 13.98 -3.01
CA HIS A 115 -8.28 15.14 -3.89
C HIS A 115 -9.38 15.09 -4.96
N LEU A 116 -10.52 14.46 -4.63
CA LEU A 116 -11.64 14.34 -5.55
C LEU A 116 -12.28 15.72 -5.77
N LYS A 117 -12.64 16.02 -7.02
CA LYS A 117 -13.39 17.24 -7.35
C LYS A 117 -14.79 17.21 -6.71
N SER A 118 -15.45 16.06 -6.83
CA SER A 118 -16.86 15.83 -6.55
C SER A 118 -17.08 14.35 -6.28
N PHE A 119 -18.15 13.99 -5.58
CA PHE A 119 -18.52 12.60 -5.39
C PHE A 119 -19.56 12.17 -6.44
N LYS A 120 -19.93 10.89 -6.42
CA LYS A 120 -21.09 10.43 -7.20
C LYS A 120 -22.36 11.11 -6.65
N LYS A 121 -23.28 11.50 -7.53
CA LYS A 121 -24.46 12.31 -7.22
C LYS A 121 -25.26 11.83 -6.00
N GLU A 122 -25.46 10.53 -5.85
CA GLU A 122 -26.19 9.96 -4.71
C GLU A 122 -25.44 10.18 -3.38
N LEU A 123 -24.11 10.13 -3.41
CA LEU A 123 -23.28 10.39 -2.24
C LEU A 123 -23.22 11.88 -1.92
N GLU A 124 -23.20 12.75 -2.94
CA GLU A 124 -23.28 14.21 -2.75
C GLU A 124 -24.59 14.58 -2.06
N TYR A 125 -25.73 14.06 -2.52
CA TYR A 125 -27.00 14.33 -1.86
C TYR A 125 -27.06 13.86 -0.41
N TYR A 126 -26.49 12.69 -0.12
CA TYR A 126 -26.36 12.23 1.25
C TYR A 126 -25.49 13.20 2.06
N LEU A 127 -24.29 13.52 1.58
CA LEU A 127 -23.35 14.40 2.25
C LEU A 127 -23.94 15.79 2.52
N ASP A 128 -24.57 16.41 1.53
CA ASP A 128 -25.24 17.70 1.63
C ASP A 128 -26.30 17.65 2.74
N SER A 129 -27.10 16.59 2.79
CA SER A 129 -28.12 16.42 3.83
C SER A 129 -27.52 16.38 5.24
N VAL A 130 -26.38 15.71 5.41
CA VAL A 130 -25.69 15.64 6.70
C VAL A 130 -25.02 16.98 7.03
N GLN A 131 -24.39 17.65 6.07
CA GLN A 131 -23.75 18.97 6.26
C GLN A 131 -24.77 20.02 6.68
N HIS A 132 -25.94 20.05 6.01
CA HIS A 132 -27.05 20.92 6.38
C HIS A 132 -27.61 20.59 7.76
N ALA A 133 -27.77 19.31 8.11
CA ALA A 133 -28.24 18.92 9.44
C ALA A 133 -27.27 19.32 10.55
N LYS A 134 -25.96 19.24 10.31
CA LYS A 134 -24.91 19.58 11.28
C LYS A 134 -24.49 21.05 11.25
N GLN A 135 -24.90 21.82 10.24
CA GLN A 135 -24.43 23.19 9.98
C GLN A 135 -22.89 23.27 9.91
N GLN A 136 -22.26 22.25 9.31
CA GLN A 136 -20.81 22.13 9.19
C GLN A 136 -20.43 21.71 7.77
N PHE A 137 -19.41 22.36 7.22
CA PHE A 137 -18.86 22.00 5.91
C PHE A 137 -17.88 20.84 6.02
N GLU A 138 -16.92 20.90 6.94
CA GLU A 138 -15.96 19.81 7.11
C GLU A 138 -16.64 18.60 7.76
N MET A 139 -16.45 17.44 7.17
CA MET A 139 -17.15 16.22 7.55
C MET A 139 -16.18 15.06 7.63
N ASN A 140 -16.34 14.26 8.68
CA ASN A 140 -15.69 12.98 8.83
C ASN A 140 -16.77 11.99 9.29
N LEU A 141 -17.27 11.21 8.33
CA LEU A 141 -18.39 10.28 8.48
C LEU A 141 -17.90 8.84 8.40
#